data_AF-A0A9D2P6J9-F1
#
_entry.id   AF-A0A9D2P6J9-F1
#
_cell.length_a   1.000
_cell.length_b   1.000
_cell.length_c   1.000
_cell.angle_alpha   90.00
_cell.angle_beta   90.00
_cell.angle_gamma   90.00
#
_symmetry.space_group_name_H-M   'P 1'
#
loop_
_entity.id
_entity.type
_entity.pdbx_description
1 polymer ?
#
loop_
_entity_poly.entity_id
_entity_poly.type
_entity_poly.pdbx_seq_one_letter_code
_entity_poly.pdbx_strand_id
1 'polypeptide(L)'
;MVCYKILKSFKEFDDILQQQCDPKQYLEVISYGVSYGKELRLKGYQKSVFQLMQQRYALALMVNAQLEESRRFLNEGWIGKKKAGIYKNTVFNLDLVEAYQQQDVERYSELYNRAGRSFKKNRLFGVQKLFLEHQYKQAADILEGYKVKTAYNNVIRSQLLGQCYDNLGDRKRAEECMRYVLEYGNTMPAKAMAEEWLTHNREQLV
;
A
#
# COMPACT_ATOMS: atom_id res chain seq x y z
N MET A 1 15.16 -19.63 -16.61
CA MET A 1 14.86 -20.43 -15.40
C MET A 1 15.45 -19.83 -14.11
N VAL A 2 16.70 -19.35 -14.07
CA VAL A 2 17.31 -18.74 -12.86
C VAL A 2 16.68 -17.40 -12.44
N CYS A 3 16.45 -16.49 -13.39
CA CYS A 3 15.82 -15.19 -13.11
C CYS A 3 14.45 -15.35 -12.41
N TYR A 4 13.62 -16.27 -12.90
CA TYR A 4 12.32 -16.58 -12.29
C TYR A 4 12.44 -17.03 -10.83
N LYS A 5 13.40 -17.91 -10.52
CA LYS A 5 13.65 -18.36 -9.14
C LYS A 5 14.03 -17.19 -8.23
N ILE A 6 14.94 -16.32 -8.69
CA ILE A 6 15.35 -15.13 -7.92
C ILE A 6 14.16 -14.20 -7.64
N LEU A 7 13.35 -13.91 -8.65
CA LEU A 7 12.17 -13.06 -8.49
C LEU A 7 11.15 -13.71 -7.55
N LYS A 8 10.97 -15.03 -7.62
CA LYS A 8 10.10 -15.78 -6.71
C LYS A 8 10.60 -15.70 -5.27
N SER A 9 11.88 -15.93 -5.02
CA SER A 9 12.45 -15.86 -3.67
C SER A 9 12.40 -14.45 -3.08
N PHE A 10 12.65 -13.42 -3.91
CA PHE A 10 12.45 -12.04 -3.48
C PHE A 10 11.00 -11.78 -3.07
N LYS A 11 10.04 -12.28 -3.86
CA LYS A 11 8.62 -12.16 -3.55
C LYS A 11 8.26 -12.90 -2.26
N GLU A 12 8.79 -14.09 -2.03
CA GLU A 12 8.55 -14.84 -0.79
C GLU A 12 9.07 -14.08 0.43
N PHE A 13 10.27 -13.48 0.34
CA PHE A 13 10.81 -12.59 1.36
C PHE A 13 9.92 -11.37 1.62
N ASP A 14 9.50 -10.69 0.55
CA ASP A 14 8.61 -9.52 0.63
C ASP A 14 7.24 -9.88 1.23
N ASP A 15 6.67 -11.02 0.84
CA ASP A 15 5.41 -11.51 1.38
C ASP A 15 5.54 -11.80 2.90
N ILE A 16 6.65 -12.39 3.36
CA ILE A 16 6.90 -12.64 4.80
C ILE A 16 6.84 -11.35 5.61
N LEU A 17 7.54 -10.30 5.15
CA LEU A 17 7.53 -9.03 5.88
C LEU A 17 6.13 -8.40 5.86
N GLN A 18 5.40 -8.49 4.75
CA GLN A 18 4.02 -8.00 4.68
C GLN A 18 3.03 -8.80 5.55
N GLN A 19 3.33 -10.05 5.95
CA GLN A 19 2.47 -10.76 6.89
C GLN A 19 2.54 -10.18 8.31
N GLN A 20 3.61 -9.46 8.66
CA GLN A 20 3.81 -8.95 10.01
C GLN A 20 3.01 -7.68 10.31
N CYS A 21 2.41 -7.06 9.28
CA CYS A 21 1.70 -5.79 9.39
C CYS A 21 2.53 -4.72 10.14
N ASP A 22 3.87 -4.76 9.98
CA ASP A 22 4.77 -3.85 10.66
C ASP A 22 5.49 -2.95 9.64
N PRO A 23 4.86 -1.85 9.19
CA PRO A 23 5.49 -0.97 8.22
C PRO A 23 6.79 -0.33 8.72
N LYS A 24 6.98 -0.16 10.03
CA LYS A 24 8.21 0.40 10.59
C LYS A 24 9.36 -0.58 10.44
N GLN A 25 9.17 -1.83 10.87
CA GLN A 25 10.15 -2.89 10.70
C GLN A 25 10.41 -3.19 9.21
N TYR A 26 9.36 -3.19 8.39
CA TYR A 26 9.48 -3.36 6.95
C TYR A 26 10.38 -2.28 6.32
N LEU A 27 10.18 -1.01 6.70
CA LEU A 27 11.01 0.09 6.24
C LEU A 27 12.45 -0.07 6.71
N GLU A 28 12.70 -0.42 7.97
CA GLU A 28 14.04 -0.66 8.51
C GLU A 28 14.80 -1.71 7.70
N VAL A 29 14.22 -2.91 7.53
CA VAL A 29 14.82 -4.02 6.81
C VAL A 29 15.12 -3.65 5.35
N ILE A 30 14.16 -3.04 4.67
CA ILE A 30 14.33 -2.66 3.26
C ILE A 30 15.32 -1.50 3.10
N SER A 31 15.34 -0.55 4.04
CA SER A 31 16.31 0.56 4.05
C SER A 31 17.73 0.04 4.16
N TYR A 32 17.98 -0.94 5.03
CA TYR A 32 19.28 -1.60 5.14
C TYR A 32 19.67 -2.27 3.83
N GLY A 33 18.74 -3.01 3.21
CA GLY A 33 18.96 -3.65 1.91
C GLY A 33 19.31 -2.67 0.80
N VAL A 34 18.70 -1.48 0.79
CA VAL A 34 19.05 -0.41 -0.16
C VAL A 34 20.42 0.19 0.15
N SER A 35 20.69 0.56 1.41
CA SER A 35 21.98 1.14 1.82
C SER A 35 23.14 0.20 1.51
N TYR A 36 23.04 -1.07 1.93
CA TYR A 36 24.04 -2.08 1.63
C TYR A 36 24.21 -2.28 0.12
N GLY A 37 23.11 -2.34 -0.64
CA GLY A 37 23.18 -2.52 -2.09
C GLY A 37 23.87 -1.36 -2.84
N LYS A 38 23.88 -0.14 -2.29
CA LYS A 38 24.61 1.01 -2.85
C LYS A 38 26.13 0.85 -2.76
N GLU A 39 26.62 0.12 -1.76
CA GLU A 39 28.04 -0.13 -1.54
C GLU A 39 28.60 -1.24 -2.45
N LEU A 40 27.71 -2.04 -3.05
CA LEU A 40 28.10 -3.19 -3.87
C LEU A 40 28.35 -2.83 -5.33
N ARG A 41 29.37 -3.48 -5.93
CA ARG A 41 29.53 -3.53 -7.38
C ARG A 41 28.59 -4.57 -8.00
N LEU A 42 27.33 -4.18 -8.20
CA LEU A 42 26.27 -5.06 -8.70
C LEU A 42 26.52 -5.56 -10.13
N LYS A 43 26.44 -6.88 -10.33
CA LYS A 43 26.57 -7.57 -11.62
C LYS A 43 25.35 -8.45 -11.92
N GLY A 44 25.02 -8.59 -13.20
CA GLY A 44 23.94 -9.47 -13.67
C GLY A 44 22.61 -9.23 -12.91
N TYR A 45 22.03 -10.31 -12.38
CA TYR A 45 20.76 -10.29 -11.66
C TYR A 45 20.78 -9.55 -10.32
N GLN A 46 21.96 -9.26 -9.75
CA GLN A 46 22.05 -8.42 -8.55
C GLN A 46 21.47 -7.02 -8.82
N LYS A 47 21.63 -6.50 -10.04
CA LYS A 47 21.01 -5.23 -10.46
C LYS A 47 19.49 -5.31 -10.44
N SER A 48 18.91 -6.43 -10.87
CA SER A 48 17.46 -6.63 -10.87
C SER A 48 16.90 -6.73 -9.45
N VAL A 49 17.56 -7.47 -8.57
CA VAL A 49 17.17 -7.56 -7.14
C VAL A 49 17.28 -6.19 -6.48
N PHE A 50 18.36 -5.44 -6.74
CA PHE A 50 18.53 -4.11 -6.18
C PHE A 50 17.47 -3.12 -6.67
N GLN A 51 17.05 -3.19 -7.94
CA GLN A 51 15.93 -2.39 -8.44
C GLN A 51 14.61 -2.71 -7.72
N LEU A 52 14.36 -3.98 -7.37
CA LEU A 52 13.19 -4.37 -6.57
C LEU A 52 13.28 -3.86 -5.14
N MET A 53 14.45 -3.95 -4.50
CA MET A 53 14.68 -3.38 -3.16
C MET A 53 14.43 -1.87 -3.15
N GLN A 54 14.95 -1.13 -4.13
CA GLN A 54 14.70 0.31 -4.25
C GLN A 54 13.22 0.62 -4.45
N GLN A 55 12.51 -0.16 -5.26
CA GLN A 55 11.06 -0.02 -5.38
C GLN A 55 10.37 -0.27 -4.03
N ARG A 56 10.73 -1.35 -3.32
CA ARG A 56 10.15 -1.66 -2.01
C ARG A 56 10.44 -0.58 -0.99
N TYR A 57 11.61 0.04 -1.03
CA TYR A 57 11.96 1.14 -0.14
C TYR A 57 11.06 2.35 -0.35
N ALA A 58 10.89 2.78 -1.60
CA ALA A 58 9.97 3.87 -1.93
C ALA A 58 8.53 3.58 -1.46
N LEU A 59 8.05 2.34 -1.64
CA LEU A 59 6.72 1.93 -1.16
C LEU A 59 6.64 1.86 0.37
N ALA A 60 7.70 1.41 1.05
CA ALA A 60 7.77 1.36 2.51
C ALA A 60 7.65 2.78 3.11
N LEU A 61 8.34 3.76 2.50
CA LEU A 61 8.21 5.17 2.87
C LEU A 61 6.77 5.66 2.72
N MET A 62 6.09 5.31 1.62
CA MET A 62 4.68 5.69 1.41
C MET A 62 3.76 5.15 2.51
N VAL A 63 3.91 3.88 2.86
CA VAL A 63 3.07 3.23 3.89
C VAL A 63 3.30 3.83 5.29
N ASN A 64 4.50 4.34 5.56
CA ASN A 64 4.83 5.05 6.80
C ASN A 64 4.45 6.55 6.75
N ALA A 65 3.65 6.98 5.78
CA ALA A 65 3.26 8.38 5.56
C ALA A 65 4.46 9.33 5.33
N GLN A 66 5.60 8.81 4.87
CA GLN A 66 6.81 9.58 4.55
C GLN A 66 6.87 9.91 3.05
N LEU A 67 5.84 10.58 2.53
CA LEU A 67 5.70 10.83 1.08
C LEU A 67 6.82 11.71 0.51
N GLU A 68 7.20 12.78 1.22
CA GLU A 68 8.30 13.66 0.82
C GLU A 68 9.64 12.91 0.74
N GLU A 69 9.89 11.99 1.68
CA GLU A 69 11.07 11.13 1.65
C GLU A 69 11.04 10.18 0.45
N SER A 70 9.87 9.59 0.17
CA SER A 70 9.69 8.72 -0.99
C SER A 70 9.94 9.46 -2.30
N ARG A 71 9.41 10.69 -2.41
CA ARG A 71 9.62 11.60 -3.55
C ARG A 71 11.10 11.94 -3.70
N ARG A 72 11.77 12.35 -2.62
CA ARG A 72 13.20 12.68 -2.62
C ARG A 72 14.04 11.48 -3.03
N PHE A 73 13.76 10.30 -2.48
CA PHE A 73 14.44 9.06 -2.86
C PHE A 73 14.25 8.74 -4.36
N LEU A 74 13.05 8.84 -4.91
CA LEU A 74 12.80 8.59 -6.33
C LEU A 74 13.46 9.65 -7.24
N ASN A 75 13.62 10.88 -6.77
CA ASN A 75 14.25 11.95 -7.54
C ASN A 75 15.78 11.88 -7.49
N GLU A 76 16.36 11.65 -6.33
CA GLU A 76 17.79 11.82 -6.05
C GLU A 76 18.47 10.51 -5.66
N GLY A 77 17.80 9.69 -4.85
CA GLY A 77 18.37 8.47 -4.27
C GLY A 77 18.33 7.23 -5.17
N TRP A 78 17.52 7.24 -6.23
CA TRP A 78 17.32 6.10 -7.13
C TRP A 78 18.52 5.87 -8.05
N ILE A 79 19.11 4.68 -7.95
CA ILE A 79 20.19 4.21 -8.81
C ILE A 79 19.62 3.30 -9.90
N GLY A 80 19.58 3.82 -11.13
CA GLY A 80 19.16 3.10 -12.32
C GLY A 80 18.54 4.00 -13.37
N LYS A 81 18.10 3.41 -14.48
CA LYS A 81 17.47 4.18 -15.57
C LYS A 81 16.07 4.63 -15.16
N LYS A 82 15.84 5.94 -15.02
CA LYS A 82 14.49 6.52 -14.78
C LYS A 82 13.48 6.24 -15.91
N LYS A 83 13.94 5.85 -17.09
CA LYS A 83 13.05 5.37 -18.17
C LYS A 83 12.55 3.93 -17.98
N ALA A 84 13.10 3.18 -17.02
CA ALA A 84 12.68 1.80 -16.77
C ALA A 84 11.27 1.73 -16.20
N GLY A 85 10.52 0.68 -16.57
CA GLY A 85 9.13 0.51 -16.15
C GLY A 85 8.96 0.43 -14.62
N ILE A 86 9.89 -0.23 -13.91
CA ILE A 86 9.83 -0.32 -12.44
C ILE A 86 9.91 1.06 -11.78
N TYR A 87 10.78 1.95 -12.28
CA TYR A 87 10.88 3.32 -11.78
C TYR A 87 9.59 4.10 -12.07
N LYS A 88 9.17 4.12 -13.34
CA LYS A 88 7.98 4.85 -13.77
C LYS A 88 6.72 4.41 -13.02
N ASN A 89 6.55 3.10 -12.82
CA ASN A 89 5.44 2.57 -12.05
C ASN A 89 5.54 2.94 -10.56
N THR A 90 6.75 3.03 -10.00
CA THR A 90 6.91 3.42 -8.58
C THR A 90 6.59 4.89 -8.37
N VAL A 91 7.05 5.77 -9.27
CA VAL A 91 6.66 7.18 -9.31
C VAL A 91 5.14 7.32 -9.47
N PHE A 92 4.56 6.60 -10.42
CA PHE A 92 3.11 6.64 -10.65
C PHE A 92 2.30 6.16 -9.44
N ASN A 93 2.80 5.17 -8.70
CA ASN A 93 2.17 4.74 -7.45
C ASN A 93 2.22 5.86 -6.40
N LEU A 94 3.36 6.54 -6.26
CA LEU A 94 3.47 7.71 -5.37
C LEU A 94 2.46 8.80 -5.74
N ASP A 95 2.32 9.11 -7.03
CA ASP A 95 1.38 10.13 -7.50
C ASP A 95 -0.08 9.78 -7.14
N LEU A 96 -0.46 8.49 -7.23
CA LEU A 96 -1.78 8.01 -6.79
C LEU A 96 -1.95 8.11 -5.27
N VAL A 97 -0.93 7.74 -4.50
CA VAL A 97 -0.96 7.80 -3.02
C VAL A 97 -1.08 9.25 -2.55
N GLU A 98 -0.31 10.17 -3.13
CA GLU A 98 -0.39 11.60 -2.86
C GLU A 98 -1.80 12.15 -3.14
N ALA A 99 -2.36 11.86 -4.32
CA ALA A 99 -3.70 12.31 -4.69
C ALA A 99 -4.78 11.75 -3.73
N TYR A 100 -4.66 10.49 -3.33
CA TYR A 100 -5.58 9.88 -2.37
C TYR A 100 -5.49 10.53 -0.98
N GLN A 101 -4.26 10.75 -0.48
CA GLN A 101 -4.04 11.40 0.82
C GLN A 101 -4.56 12.85 0.84
N GLN A 102 -4.45 13.54 -0.29
CA GLN A 102 -4.94 14.91 -0.47
C GLN A 102 -6.46 14.99 -0.70
N GLN A 103 -7.15 13.84 -0.79
CA GLN A 103 -8.58 13.76 -1.16
C GLN A 103 -8.87 14.43 -2.52
N ASP A 104 -7.89 14.44 -3.43
CA ASP A 104 -7.99 15.06 -4.75
C ASP A 104 -8.63 14.10 -5.75
N VAL A 105 -9.96 14.17 -5.84
CA VAL A 105 -10.79 13.28 -6.67
C VAL A 105 -10.44 13.41 -8.15
N GLU A 106 -10.22 14.63 -8.64
CA GLU A 106 -9.95 14.92 -10.04
C GLU A 106 -8.59 14.34 -10.45
N ARG A 107 -7.53 14.66 -9.69
CA ARG A 107 -6.18 14.16 -9.94
C ARG A 107 -6.12 12.65 -9.84
N TYR A 108 -6.75 12.06 -8.81
CA TYR A 108 -6.76 10.61 -8.65
C TYR A 108 -7.45 9.93 -9.83
N SER A 109 -8.60 10.46 -10.25
CA SER A 109 -9.38 9.89 -11.37
C SER A 109 -8.64 10.00 -12.69
N GLU A 110 -8.00 11.13 -12.99
CA GLU A 110 -7.17 11.29 -14.19
C GLU A 110 -6.02 10.27 -14.19
N LEU A 111 -5.29 10.16 -13.08
CA LEU A 111 -4.21 9.19 -12.92
C LEU A 111 -4.74 7.76 -13.11
N TYR A 112 -5.80 7.36 -12.41
CA TYR A 112 -6.33 6.00 -12.48
C TYR A 112 -6.81 5.63 -13.89
N ASN A 113 -7.44 6.57 -14.60
CA ASN A 113 -7.95 6.33 -15.96
C ASN A 113 -6.82 6.01 -16.95
N ARG A 114 -5.69 6.72 -16.87
CA ARG A 114 -4.50 6.46 -17.68
C ARG A 114 -3.59 5.35 -17.14
N ALA A 115 -3.92 4.77 -15.99
CA ALA A 115 -3.08 3.76 -15.34
C ALA A 115 -2.94 2.49 -16.19
N GLY A 116 -1.73 1.93 -16.18
CA GLY A 116 -1.45 0.67 -16.85
C GLY A 116 -2.24 -0.52 -16.26
N ARG A 117 -2.33 -1.61 -17.03
CA ARG A 117 -3.09 -2.82 -16.67
C ARG A 117 -2.75 -3.38 -15.28
N SER A 118 -1.49 -3.26 -14.84
CA SER A 118 -1.06 -3.73 -13.52
C SER A 118 -1.75 -3.01 -12.36
N PHE A 119 -1.99 -1.71 -12.48
CA PHE A 119 -2.70 -0.91 -11.48
C PHE A 119 -4.19 -1.26 -11.47
N LYS A 120 -4.81 -1.32 -12.65
CA LYS A 120 -6.24 -1.69 -12.78
C LYS A 120 -6.54 -3.11 -12.29
N LYS A 121 -5.57 -4.02 -12.33
CA LYS A 121 -5.70 -5.38 -11.75
C LYS A 121 -5.69 -5.40 -10.23
N ASN A 122 -5.05 -4.42 -9.57
CA ASN A 122 -5.15 -4.30 -8.12
C ASN A 122 -6.44 -3.56 -7.78
N ARG A 123 -7.43 -4.30 -7.27
CA ARG A 123 -8.77 -3.76 -7.00
C ARG A 123 -8.76 -2.63 -5.98
N LEU A 124 -7.76 -2.55 -5.10
CA LEU A 124 -7.67 -1.50 -4.09
C LEU A 124 -7.60 -0.09 -4.70
N PHE A 125 -6.89 0.11 -5.81
CA PHE A 125 -6.86 1.42 -6.47
C PHE A 125 -8.23 1.80 -7.08
N GLY A 126 -8.95 0.82 -7.63
CA GLY A 126 -10.30 1.07 -8.13
C GLY A 126 -11.27 1.41 -7.00
N VAL A 127 -11.16 0.70 -5.87
CA VAL A 127 -11.95 0.98 -4.66
C VAL A 127 -11.65 2.37 -4.10
N GLN A 128 -10.37 2.76 -4.03
CA GLN A 128 -9.98 4.10 -3.58
C GLN A 128 -10.60 5.21 -4.44
N LYS A 129 -10.65 5.02 -5.77
CA LYS A 129 -11.38 5.93 -6.66
C LYS A 129 -12.85 6.03 -6.29
N LEU A 130 -13.54 4.89 -6.16
CA LEU A 130 -14.95 4.85 -5.80
C LEU A 130 -15.21 5.50 -4.43
N PHE A 131 -14.30 5.29 -3.48
CA PHE A 131 -14.37 5.90 -2.16
C PHE A 131 -14.28 7.43 -2.24
N LEU A 132 -13.32 7.97 -2.99
CA LEU A 132 -13.17 9.40 -3.25
C LEU A 132 -14.40 9.99 -3.97
N GLU A 133 -15.05 9.21 -4.82
CA GLU A 133 -16.29 9.59 -5.52
C GLU A 133 -17.56 9.37 -4.68
N HIS A 134 -17.42 9.03 -3.39
CA HIS A 134 -18.51 8.72 -2.45
C HIS A 134 -19.42 7.55 -2.89
N GLN A 135 -18.93 6.68 -3.77
CA GLN A 135 -19.63 5.49 -4.25
C GLN A 135 -19.41 4.31 -3.29
N TYR A 136 -19.73 4.52 -2.01
CA TYR A 136 -19.39 3.61 -0.91
C TYR A 136 -20.00 2.22 -1.04
N LYS A 137 -21.25 2.13 -1.55
CA LYS A 137 -21.91 0.84 -1.77
C LYS A 137 -21.15 0.00 -2.80
N GLN A 138 -20.80 0.59 -3.94
CA GLN A 138 -20.05 -0.11 -4.98
C GLN A 138 -18.63 -0.48 -4.51
N ALA A 139 -17.99 0.41 -3.74
CA ALA A 139 -16.71 0.13 -3.10
C ALA A 139 -16.80 -1.08 -2.15
N ALA A 140 -17.83 -1.13 -1.30
CA ALA A 140 -18.07 -2.23 -0.37
C ALA A 140 -18.31 -3.57 -1.11
N ASP A 141 -19.18 -3.59 -2.12
CA ASP A 141 -19.48 -4.80 -2.91
C ASP A 141 -18.20 -5.40 -3.54
N ILE A 142 -17.30 -4.54 -4.06
CA ILE A 142 -16.03 -4.99 -4.62
C ILE A 142 -15.11 -5.56 -3.54
N LEU A 143 -15.04 -4.90 -2.38
CA LEU A 143 -14.18 -5.31 -1.26
C LEU A 143 -14.65 -6.62 -0.64
N GLU A 144 -15.95 -6.82 -0.44
CA GLU A 144 -16.51 -8.08 0.08
C GLU A 144 -16.03 -9.29 -0.71
N GLY A 145 -16.11 -9.23 -2.05
CA GLY A 145 -15.66 -10.29 -2.94
C GLY A 145 -14.15 -10.34 -3.22
N TYR A 146 -13.36 -9.42 -2.68
CA TYR A 146 -11.93 -9.32 -2.99
C TYR A 146 -11.07 -10.21 -2.08
N LYS A 147 -10.56 -11.32 -2.64
CA LYS A 147 -9.56 -12.16 -1.98
C LYS A 147 -8.17 -11.53 -2.04
N VAL A 148 -7.69 -11.09 -0.89
CA VAL A 148 -6.33 -10.55 -0.69
C VAL A 148 -5.31 -11.66 -0.43
N LYS A 149 -4.02 -11.37 -0.67
CA LYS A 149 -2.93 -12.36 -0.58
C LYS A 149 -2.09 -12.28 0.70
N THR A 150 -2.09 -11.13 1.37
CA THR A 150 -1.24 -10.88 2.55
C THR A 150 -2.08 -10.30 3.68
N ALA A 151 -1.68 -10.53 4.94
CA ALA A 151 -2.31 -9.93 6.11
C ALA A 151 -2.37 -8.41 5.99
N TYR A 152 -1.27 -7.76 5.57
CA TYR A 152 -1.23 -6.33 5.27
C TYR A 152 -2.36 -5.88 4.35
N ASN A 153 -2.54 -6.54 3.20
CA ASN A 153 -3.62 -6.18 2.27
C ASN A 153 -5.01 -6.46 2.84
N ASN A 154 -5.14 -7.43 3.75
CA ASN A 154 -6.42 -7.68 4.42
C ASN A 154 -6.75 -6.60 5.44
N VAL A 155 -5.76 -6.09 6.18
CA VAL A 155 -5.95 -4.95 7.07
C VAL A 155 -6.40 -3.72 6.28
N ILE A 156 -5.72 -3.39 5.17
CA ILE A 156 -6.14 -2.27 4.30
C ILE A 156 -7.54 -2.48 3.71
N ARG A 157 -7.85 -3.71 3.25
CA ARG A 157 -9.18 -4.06 2.75
C ARG A 157 -10.25 -3.86 3.83
N SER A 158 -10.04 -4.38 5.03
CA SER A 158 -10.98 -4.26 6.15
C SER A 158 -11.15 -2.81 6.59
N GLN A 159 -10.06 -2.02 6.59
CA GLN A 159 -10.12 -0.59 6.87
C GLN A 159 -11.05 0.13 5.89
N LEU A 160 -10.81 -0.01 4.59
CA LEU A 160 -11.64 0.63 3.55
C LEU A 160 -13.09 0.14 3.61
N LEU A 161 -13.31 -1.15 3.88
CA LEU A 161 -14.64 -1.72 4.00
C LEU A 161 -15.39 -1.17 5.21
N GLY A 162 -14.72 -1.04 6.35
CA GLY A 162 -15.27 -0.43 7.56
C GLY A 162 -15.67 1.03 7.33
N GLN A 163 -14.82 1.81 6.65
CA GLN A 163 -15.15 3.19 6.27
C GLN A 163 -16.34 3.26 5.31
N CYS A 164 -16.47 2.32 4.37
CA CYS A 164 -17.64 2.26 3.48
C CYS A 164 -18.92 2.00 4.29
N TYR A 165 -18.93 1.03 5.20
CA TYR A 165 -20.11 0.74 6.02
C TYR A 165 -20.49 1.89 6.94
N ASP A 166 -19.51 2.55 7.53
CA ASP A 166 -19.76 3.72 8.37
C ASP A 166 -20.48 4.84 7.59
N ASN A 167 -19.99 5.14 6.38
CA ASN A 167 -20.63 6.11 5.49
C ASN A 167 -22.02 5.67 4.99
N LEU A 168 -22.32 4.37 4.99
CA LEU A 168 -23.63 3.81 4.65
C LEU A 168 -24.57 3.73 5.86
N GLY A 169 -24.10 4.08 7.07
CA GLY A 169 -24.85 3.97 8.32
C GLY A 169 -24.93 2.55 8.89
N ASP A 170 -24.22 1.57 8.32
CA ASP A 170 -24.16 0.20 8.83
C ASP A 170 -23.07 0.08 9.91
N ARG A 171 -23.36 0.66 11.07
CA ARG A 171 -22.41 0.74 12.19
C ARG A 171 -21.91 -0.61 12.67
N LYS A 172 -22.76 -1.63 12.65
CA LYS A 172 -22.40 -2.98 13.12
C LYS A 172 -21.31 -3.57 12.22
N ARG A 173 -21.50 -3.53 10.90
CA ARG A 173 -20.49 -4.06 9.96
C ARG A 173 -19.23 -3.18 9.93
N ALA A 174 -19.38 -1.87 10.13
CA ALA A 174 -18.24 -0.97 10.31
C ALA A 174 -17.40 -1.38 11.53
N GLU A 175 -18.04 -1.61 12.68
CA GLU A 175 -17.38 -2.03 13.92
C GLU A 175 -16.65 -3.38 13.75
N GLU A 176 -17.29 -4.38 13.14
CA GLU A 176 -16.67 -5.67 12.84
C GLU A 176 -15.36 -5.50 12.04
N CYS A 177 -15.38 -4.62 11.04
CA CYS A 177 -14.21 -4.30 10.24
C CYS A 177 -13.12 -3.57 11.05
N MET A 178 -13.50 -2.57 11.86
CA MET A 178 -12.54 -1.82 12.68
C MET A 178 -11.91 -2.69 13.77
N ARG A 179 -12.67 -3.62 14.38
CA ARG A 179 -12.12 -4.59 15.34
C ARG A 179 -11.09 -5.52 14.69
N TYR A 180 -11.35 -5.97 13.46
CA TYR A 180 -10.36 -6.74 12.70
C TYR A 180 -9.08 -5.93 12.47
N VAL A 181 -9.20 -4.66 12.07
CA VAL A 181 -8.04 -3.78 11.86
C VAL A 181 -7.29 -3.53 13.17
N LEU A 182 -8.00 -3.37 14.28
CA LEU A 182 -7.41 -3.21 15.61
C LEU A 182 -6.56 -4.43 16.02
N GLU A 183 -7.11 -5.62 15.82
CA GLU A 183 -6.48 -6.89 16.20
C GLU A 183 -5.26 -7.22 15.33
N TYR A 184 -5.36 -7.04 14.02
CA TYR A 184 -4.35 -7.52 13.06
C TYR A 184 -3.47 -6.42 12.45
N GLY A 185 -3.74 -5.15 12.73
CA GLY A 185 -3.04 -4.01 12.14
C GLY A 185 -1.64 -3.76 12.68
N ASN A 186 -1.26 -4.36 13.81
CA ASN A 186 0.05 -4.20 14.46
C ASN A 186 0.54 -2.73 14.52
N THR A 187 1.55 -2.32 13.75
CA THR A 187 2.07 -0.93 13.76
C THR A 187 1.54 -0.09 12.59
N MET A 188 0.61 -0.62 11.80
CA MET A 188 0.00 0.10 10.68
C MET A 188 -0.79 1.32 11.13
N PRO A 189 -0.75 2.45 10.39
CA PRO A 189 -1.61 3.61 10.64
C PRO A 189 -3.11 3.27 10.70
N ALA A 190 -3.52 2.23 9.96
CA ALA A 190 -4.87 1.69 9.98
C ALA A 190 -5.35 1.30 11.39
N LYS A 191 -4.45 0.77 12.24
CA LYS A 191 -4.78 0.37 13.61
C LYS A 191 -5.14 1.59 14.45
N ALA A 192 -4.32 2.63 14.42
CA ALA A 192 -4.59 3.87 15.17
C ALA A 192 -5.93 4.50 14.73
N MET A 193 -6.22 4.51 13.43
CA MET A 193 -7.50 4.97 12.90
C MET A 193 -8.69 4.14 13.42
N ALA A 194 -8.53 2.81 13.48
CA ALA A 194 -9.56 1.92 14.03
C ALA A 194 -9.76 2.09 15.54
N GLU A 195 -8.67 2.28 16.32
CA GLU A 195 -8.73 2.61 17.75
C GLU A 195 -9.51 3.90 18.00
N GLU A 196 -9.20 4.94 17.22
CA GLU A 196 -9.88 6.22 17.29
C GLU A 196 -11.37 6.07 16.97
N TRP A 197 -11.70 5.40 15.86
CA TRP A 197 -13.09 5.17 15.45
C TRP A 197 -13.89 4.40 16.52
N LEU A 198 -13.31 3.31 17.05
CA LEU A 198 -13.96 2.49 18.07
C LEU A 198 -14.16 3.24 19.39
N THR A 199 -13.24 4.13 19.76
CA THR A 199 -13.34 4.94 20.97
C THR A 199 -14.47 5.96 20.84
N HIS A 200 -14.54 6.70 19.73
CA HIS A 200 -15.57 7.71 19.49
C HIS A 200 -16.98 7.11 19.36
N ASN A 201 -17.11 5.89 18.84
CA ASN A 201 -18.41 5.23 18.64
C ASN A 201 -18.83 4.33 19.81
N ARG A 202 -17.98 4.17 20.84
CA ARG A 202 -18.26 3.32 22.02
C ARG A 202 -19.46 3.82 22.83
N GLU A 203 -19.69 5.13 22.84
CA GLU A 203 -20.76 5.78 23.61
C GLU A 203 -22.13 5.73 22.93
N GLN A 204 -22.21 5.25 21.68
CA GLN A 204 -23.45 5.18 20.90
C GLN A 204 -23.99 3.75 20.72
N LEU A 205 -23.34 2.77 21.36
CA LEU A 205 -23.66 1.34 21.26
C LEU A 205 -24.08 0.73 22.61
N VAL A 206 -24.15 1.55 23.67
CA VAL A 206 -24.71 1.19 24.99
C VAL A 206 -26.14 1.67 25.10
#